data_AF-A0AA45Z156-F1
#
_entry.id   AF-A0AA45Z156-F1
#
_cell.length_a   1.000
_cell.length_b   1.000
_cell.length_c   1.000
_cell.angle_alpha   90.00
_cell.angle_beta   90.00
_cell.angle_gamma   90.00
#
_symmetry.space_group_name_H-M   'P 1'
#
loop_
_entity.id
_entity.type
_entity.pdbx_description
1 polymer ?
#
loop_
_entity_poly.entity_id
_entity_poly.type
_entity_poly.pdbx_seq_one_letter_code
_entity_poly.pdbx_strand_id
1 'polypeptide(L)'
;MDRTKSLSLAALAALFVGGFASGDALALPRDPYLQKVGPDTATVAFRLSSNCSSAQVRYGVGNTGQTVKSSATAKIHAVVLTGLAPATSYTYSVDGCGETTPAKAFTTAPVPGTRRVHFAAVGDFGTGGSDQKKVAASMLTNKPELFVALGDNAYASGTETEFQTNLFTPMAALLAQVPMFATPGNHEYVTNEAQPYLDNLYLPTNNAEGSERYYSFDWGHVHFVSIDSNCAVGLASASKCTLAAQKAFVEKDLAATTQPWKVVFFHHPSWSSGEHGSQLTMRRQFGPLFEKYGVDLVLTGHDHDYERSKPMLGDAEAGKNETGIPYLVVGGGGATLRTFATSRPSWSVIRDDAAHGFLDVDVVEGNLTAKLVKTDGGTLDSFTLSKTLPAQPQQPQGTLNVAVNTASGAAPHTASFTATASQSGATVTWDFGDGATAEGPQVQHVFAQAGTYTVTAKASVQGAAPLTATTVVTVTSNGTTDPGTDPGTGEDP
;
A
#
# COMPACT_ATOMS: atom_id res chain seq x y z
N MET A 1 42.30 -40.46 -53.18
CA MET A 1 43.37 -41.41 -52.85
C MET A 1 44.67 -40.61 -52.71
N ASP A 2 45.49 -40.97 -51.72
CA ASP A 2 46.75 -40.33 -51.24
C ASP A 2 46.61 -38.97 -50.50
N ARG A 3 46.87 -38.81 -49.18
CA ARG A 3 48.05 -39.14 -48.31
C ARG A 3 49.35 -38.64 -48.95
N THR A 4 50.21 -37.78 -48.40
CA THR A 4 50.68 -37.52 -47.03
C THR A 4 51.75 -36.41 -47.11
N LYS A 5 51.93 -35.60 -46.06
CA LYS A 5 53.20 -34.98 -45.56
C LYS A 5 52.85 -34.27 -44.23
N SER A 6 53.07 -34.87 -43.06
CA SER A 6 54.32 -35.13 -42.32
C SER A 6 54.75 -33.97 -41.40
N LEU A 7 54.56 -34.21 -40.09
CA LEU A 7 55.34 -33.82 -38.91
C LEU A 7 55.70 -32.35 -38.63
N SER A 8 55.30 -31.86 -37.45
CA SER A 8 56.22 -31.71 -36.29
C SER A 8 55.48 -31.37 -34.98
N LEU A 9 55.97 -31.97 -33.90
CA LEU A 9 55.50 -31.89 -32.52
C LEU A 9 56.02 -30.59 -31.88
N ALA A 10 55.17 -29.87 -31.16
CA ALA A 10 55.60 -28.99 -30.07
C ALA A 10 54.59 -29.12 -28.93
N ALA A 11 55.06 -29.70 -27.82
CA ALA A 11 54.32 -29.79 -26.57
C ALA A 11 54.25 -28.39 -25.94
N LEU A 12 53.04 -27.87 -25.72
CA LEU A 12 52.81 -26.76 -24.82
C LEU A 12 51.88 -27.25 -23.71
N ALA A 13 52.45 -27.47 -22.54
CA ALA A 13 51.72 -27.70 -21.32
C ALA A 13 50.98 -26.40 -20.95
N ALA A 14 49.68 -26.35 -21.23
CA ALA A 14 48.81 -25.31 -20.70
C ALA A 14 48.33 -25.77 -19.31
N LEU A 15 48.79 -25.07 -18.27
CA LEU A 15 48.21 -25.11 -16.95
C LEU A 15 46.70 -24.86 -17.06
N PHE A 16 45.88 -25.80 -16.56
CA PHE A 16 44.51 -25.53 -16.18
C PHE A 16 44.53 -24.56 -14.98
N VAL A 17 44.55 -23.26 -15.26
CA VAL A 17 44.02 -22.28 -14.31
C VAL A 17 42.51 -22.40 -14.44
N GLY A 18 41.87 -22.92 -13.39
CA GLY A 18 40.43 -22.95 -13.27
C GLY A 18 39.89 -21.55 -13.51
N GLY A 19 39.26 -21.36 -14.66
CA GLY A 19 38.47 -20.19 -14.95
C GLY A 19 37.36 -20.13 -13.90
N PHE A 20 37.38 -19.04 -13.14
CA PHE A 20 36.30 -18.63 -12.27
C PHE A 20 34.98 -18.83 -12.99
N ALA A 21 34.02 -19.45 -12.28
CA ALA A 21 32.63 -19.49 -12.68
C ALA A 21 32.25 -18.08 -13.17
N SER A 22 31.88 -18.00 -14.44
CA SER A 22 31.12 -16.88 -14.98
C SER A 22 29.96 -16.65 -14.02
N GLY A 23 29.94 -15.48 -13.38
CA GLY A 23 28.81 -15.06 -12.59
C GLY A 23 27.58 -15.00 -13.50
N ASP A 24 26.76 -16.03 -13.42
CA ASP A 24 25.40 -15.94 -13.93
C ASP A 24 24.71 -14.83 -13.14
N ALA A 25 24.15 -13.89 -13.88
CA ALA A 25 23.40 -12.76 -13.35
C ALA A 25 22.26 -13.24 -12.45
N LEU A 26 21.90 -12.39 -11.48
CA LEU A 26 20.85 -12.61 -10.46
C LEU A 26 19.74 -13.54 -10.97
N ALA A 27 19.52 -14.65 -10.26
CA ALA A 27 18.50 -15.67 -10.47
C ALA A 27 17.05 -15.17 -10.25
N LEU A 28 16.81 -13.87 -10.45
CA LEU A 28 15.57 -13.14 -10.26
C LEU A 28 15.03 -12.68 -11.63
N PRO A 29 14.31 -13.54 -12.38
CA PRO A 29 13.61 -13.11 -13.59
C PRO A 29 12.58 -12.00 -13.33
N ARG A 30 12.14 -11.81 -12.08
CA ARG A 30 11.32 -10.66 -11.67
C ARG A 30 11.90 -10.02 -10.43
N ASP A 31 12.30 -8.76 -10.59
CA ASP A 31 12.75 -7.91 -9.49
C ASP A 31 11.69 -7.78 -8.39
N PRO A 32 12.10 -7.51 -7.14
CA PRO A 32 11.16 -7.29 -6.05
C PRO A 32 10.22 -6.11 -6.31
N TYR A 33 8.93 -6.29 -6.04
CA TYR A 33 7.91 -5.26 -6.15
C TYR A 33 7.01 -5.22 -4.91
N LEU A 34 6.49 -4.03 -4.63
CA LEU A 34 5.73 -3.72 -3.43
C LEU A 34 4.22 -3.81 -3.68
N GLN A 35 3.53 -4.50 -2.79
CA GLN A 35 2.10 -4.79 -2.86
C GLN A 35 1.50 -4.77 -1.45
N LYS A 36 0.20 -4.55 -1.31
CA LYS A 36 -0.51 -4.46 -0.01
C LYS A 36 0.27 -3.66 1.06
N VAL A 37 0.86 -2.53 0.70
CA VAL A 37 1.54 -1.67 1.67
C VAL A 37 0.46 -0.91 2.45
N GLY A 38 0.46 -1.11 3.77
CA GLY A 38 -0.40 -0.43 4.72
C GLY A 38 0.40 0.28 5.80
N PRO A 39 -0.26 0.73 6.89
CA PRO A 39 0.42 1.42 7.98
C PRO A 39 1.41 0.55 8.74
N ASP A 40 1.14 -0.75 8.85
CA ASP A 40 1.90 -1.69 9.67
C ASP A 40 2.33 -2.96 8.91
N THR A 41 2.06 -3.00 7.60
CA THR A 41 2.26 -4.16 6.75
C THR A 41 2.79 -3.78 5.38
N ALA A 42 3.53 -4.69 4.75
CA ALA A 42 3.93 -4.59 3.36
C ALA A 42 4.16 -5.99 2.78
N THR A 43 3.71 -6.24 1.54
CA THR A 43 4.06 -7.46 0.80
C THR A 43 5.20 -7.14 -0.16
N VAL A 44 6.31 -7.85 -0.04
CA VAL A 44 7.41 -7.84 -1.01
C VAL A 44 7.30 -9.10 -1.86
N ALA A 45 6.92 -8.94 -3.12
CA ALA A 45 6.77 -10.04 -4.07
C ALA A 45 7.96 -10.07 -5.05
N PHE A 46 8.36 -11.26 -5.48
CA PHE A 46 9.46 -11.47 -6.44
C PHE A 46 9.37 -12.86 -7.07
N ARG A 47 10.11 -13.07 -8.16
CA ARG A 47 10.17 -14.38 -8.83
C ARG A 47 11.60 -14.81 -9.09
N LEU A 48 11.88 -16.07 -8.76
CA LEU A 48 13.15 -16.76 -8.97
C LEU A 48 13.11 -17.66 -10.21
N SER A 49 14.29 -17.98 -10.74
CA SER A 49 14.45 -18.87 -11.90
C SER A 49 14.11 -20.34 -11.58
N SER A 50 14.29 -20.73 -10.32
CA SER A 50 14.09 -22.09 -9.80
C SER A 50 13.38 -22.08 -8.44
N ASN A 51 12.87 -23.25 -8.01
CA ASN A 51 12.20 -23.35 -6.71
C ASN A 51 13.20 -23.10 -5.58
N CYS A 52 12.84 -22.24 -4.64
CA CYS A 52 13.66 -21.89 -3.48
C CYS A 52 12.86 -22.08 -2.19
N SER A 53 13.44 -22.77 -1.21
CA SER A 53 12.84 -22.98 0.13
C SER A 53 13.41 -22.07 1.20
N SER A 54 14.44 -21.28 0.88
CA SER A 54 15.15 -20.41 1.82
C SER A 54 15.12 -18.94 1.43
N ALA A 55 14.27 -18.55 0.47
CA ALA A 55 14.11 -17.17 0.06
C ALA A 55 13.65 -16.33 1.25
N GLN A 56 14.17 -15.11 1.38
CA GLN A 56 13.85 -14.24 2.51
C GLN A 56 13.96 -12.77 2.14
N VAL A 57 13.22 -11.94 2.87
CA VAL A 57 13.30 -10.48 2.78
C VAL A 57 14.02 -9.97 4.01
N ARG A 58 15.05 -9.16 3.80
CA ARG A 58 15.76 -8.45 4.86
C ARG A 58 15.32 -7.00 4.86
N TYR A 59 15.07 -6.42 6.04
CA TYR A 59 14.49 -5.07 6.13
C TYR A 59 14.82 -4.36 7.45
N GLY A 60 14.57 -3.05 7.52
CA GLY A 60 14.76 -2.24 8.73
C GLY A 60 14.73 -0.74 8.43
N VAL A 61 14.67 0.09 9.48
CA VAL A 61 14.76 1.55 9.34
C VAL A 61 16.22 1.94 9.15
N GLY A 62 16.57 2.34 7.92
CA GLY A 62 17.95 2.70 7.54
C GLY A 62 18.94 1.53 7.48
N ASN A 63 18.48 0.28 7.56
CA ASN A 63 19.31 -0.93 7.51
C ASN A 63 18.49 -2.15 7.02
N THR A 64 19.11 -3.32 6.91
CA THR A 64 18.46 -4.61 6.56
C THR A 64 18.70 -5.68 7.63
N GLY A 65 18.60 -5.30 8.90
CA GLY A 65 18.93 -6.15 10.05
C GLY A 65 17.83 -7.13 10.48
N GLN A 66 16.57 -6.89 10.12
CA GLN A 66 15.45 -7.81 10.36
C GLN A 66 15.28 -8.74 9.16
N THR A 67 14.71 -9.92 9.36
CA THR A 67 14.51 -10.91 8.27
C THR A 67 13.18 -11.63 8.41
N VAL A 68 12.44 -11.76 7.31
CA VAL A 68 11.28 -12.66 7.19
C VAL A 68 11.56 -13.68 6.11
N LYS A 69 11.45 -14.97 6.44
CA LYS A 69 11.59 -16.06 5.47
C LYS A 69 10.29 -16.28 4.72
N SER A 70 10.40 -16.58 3.43
CA SER A 70 9.31 -17.14 2.64
C SER A 70 8.90 -18.49 3.22
N SER A 71 7.59 -18.71 3.35
CA SER A 71 7.02 -20.00 3.76
C SER A 71 6.92 -21.01 2.60
N ALA A 72 7.02 -20.55 1.35
CA ALA A 72 6.88 -21.38 0.16
C ALA A 72 8.22 -21.98 -0.30
N THR A 73 8.19 -23.24 -0.77
CA THR A 73 9.22 -23.81 -1.66
C THR A 73 8.74 -23.64 -3.10
N ALA A 74 9.02 -22.49 -3.71
CA ALA A 74 8.45 -22.12 -5.00
C ALA A 74 9.38 -21.21 -5.80
N LYS A 75 9.01 -20.90 -7.04
CA LYS A 75 9.63 -19.82 -7.83
C LYS A 75 9.06 -18.46 -7.49
N ILE A 76 7.78 -18.41 -7.12
CA ILE A 76 7.02 -17.18 -6.88
C ILE A 76 6.92 -16.99 -5.38
N HIS A 77 7.29 -15.82 -4.91
CA HIS A 77 7.29 -15.48 -3.50
C HIS A 77 6.53 -14.18 -3.29
N ALA A 78 5.75 -14.13 -2.22
CA ALA A 78 5.12 -12.93 -1.68
C ALA A 78 5.30 -12.97 -0.16
N VAL A 79 6.25 -12.20 0.34
CA VAL A 79 6.64 -12.21 1.75
C VAL A 79 5.99 -11.02 2.44
N VAL A 80 5.18 -11.29 3.45
CA VAL A 80 4.48 -10.27 4.23
C VAL A 80 5.37 -9.82 5.39
N LEU A 81 5.68 -8.53 5.41
CA LEU A 81 6.28 -7.82 6.53
C LEU A 81 5.16 -7.30 7.41
N THR A 82 5.26 -7.48 8.73
CA THR A 82 4.24 -7.07 9.72
C THR A 82 4.90 -6.31 10.87
N GLY A 83 4.09 -5.59 11.66
CA GLY A 83 4.59 -4.82 12.80
C GLY A 83 5.43 -3.61 12.39
N LEU A 84 5.22 -3.10 11.18
CA LEU A 84 5.89 -1.90 10.69
C LEU A 84 5.32 -0.66 11.37
N ALA A 85 6.13 0.39 11.47
CA ALA A 85 5.68 1.70 11.91
C ALA A 85 5.01 2.44 10.73
N PRO A 86 3.87 3.14 10.95
CA PRO A 86 3.24 3.97 9.92
C PRO A 86 4.13 5.12 9.44
N ALA A 87 3.90 5.59 8.21
CA ALA A 87 4.60 6.73 7.60
C ALA A 87 6.14 6.65 7.73
N THR A 88 6.70 5.45 7.71
CA THR A 88 8.12 5.20 8.00
C THR A 88 8.81 4.61 6.78
N SER A 89 9.98 5.16 6.45
CA SER A 89 10.82 4.64 5.38
C SER A 89 11.58 3.40 5.86
N TYR A 90 11.34 2.27 5.22
CA TYR A 90 12.06 1.01 5.42
C TYR A 90 13.00 0.74 4.26
N THR A 91 14.25 0.39 4.59
CA THR A 91 15.20 -0.18 3.65
C THR A 91 14.98 -1.69 3.60
N TYR A 92 14.99 -2.30 2.42
CA TYR A 92 14.85 -3.73 2.25
C TYR A 92 15.74 -4.29 1.13
N SER A 93 16.04 -5.59 1.20
CA SER A 93 16.61 -6.38 0.12
C SER A 93 16.02 -7.78 0.11
N VAL A 94 16.04 -8.43 -1.04
CA VAL A 94 15.64 -9.84 -1.18
C VAL A 94 16.89 -10.69 -1.25
N ASP A 95 16.92 -11.75 -0.46
CA ASP A 95 17.89 -12.84 -0.55
C ASP A 95 17.18 -14.07 -1.14
N GLY A 96 17.38 -14.28 -2.43
CA GLY A 96 16.78 -15.34 -3.22
C GLY A 96 17.68 -16.57 -3.28
N CYS A 97 17.74 -17.35 -2.19
CA CYS A 97 18.55 -18.57 -2.12
C CYS A 97 20.08 -18.33 -2.21
N GLY A 98 20.59 -17.29 -1.53
CA GLY A 98 22.03 -16.99 -1.46
C GLY A 98 22.48 -15.84 -2.35
N GLU A 99 21.59 -15.35 -3.23
CA GLU A 99 21.81 -14.16 -4.03
C GLU A 99 20.99 -12.99 -3.49
N THR A 100 21.65 -11.87 -3.21
CA THR A 100 21.01 -10.70 -2.58
C THR A 100 20.85 -9.55 -3.58
N THR A 101 19.64 -9.00 -3.68
CA THR A 101 19.38 -7.79 -4.48
C THR A 101 20.05 -6.56 -3.87
N PRO A 102 20.32 -5.51 -4.65
CA PRO A 102 20.60 -4.19 -4.10
C PRO A 102 19.49 -3.75 -3.13
N ALA A 103 19.88 -3.03 -2.07
CA ALA A 103 18.92 -2.48 -1.14
C ALA A 103 18.06 -1.40 -1.81
N LYS A 104 16.76 -1.41 -1.53
CA LYS A 104 15.76 -0.42 -1.94
C LYS A 104 15.05 0.12 -0.72
N ALA A 105 14.28 1.19 -0.89
CA ALA A 105 13.50 1.78 0.18
C ALA A 105 12.05 1.99 -0.25
N PHE A 106 11.14 1.81 0.69
CA PHE A 106 9.72 2.14 0.54
C PHE A 106 9.21 2.80 1.82
N THR A 107 8.08 3.49 1.71
CA THR A 107 7.42 4.13 2.87
C THR A 107 6.09 3.45 3.14
N THR A 108 5.84 3.06 4.38
CA THR A 108 4.53 2.54 4.82
C THR A 108 3.46 3.62 4.77
N ALA A 109 2.21 3.21 4.65
CA ALA A 109 1.10 4.16 4.63
C ALA A 109 1.06 4.97 5.95
N PRO A 110 0.67 6.24 5.92
CA PRO A 110 0.32 6.95 7.13
C PRO A 110 -0.99 6.40 7.70
N VAL A 111 -1.16 6.49 9.02
CA VAL A 111 -2.40 6.02 9.67
C VAL A 111 -3.62 6.76 9.14
N PRO A 112 -4.79 6.10 9.03
CA PRO A 112 -6.04 6.73 8.66
C PRO A 112 -6.29 8.05 9.40
N GLY A 113 -6.67 9.10 8.67
CA GLY A 113 -6.85 10.45 9.20
C GLY A 113 -5.61 11.36 9.20
N THR A 114 -4.41 10.85 8.87
CA THR A 114 -3.22 11.69 8.66
C THR A 114 -3.44 12.60 7.46
N ARG A 115 -3.27 13.92 7.65
CA ARG A 115 -3.72 14.94 6.68
C ARG A 115 -2.72 15.30 5.59
N ARG A 116 -1.94 14.32 5.15
CA ARG A 116 -1.03 14.43 4.01
C ARG A 116 -0.98 13.10 3.29
N VAL A 117 -1.20 13.14 1.99
CA VAL A 117 -1.06 12.01 1.07
C VAL A 117 -0.49 12.54 -0.22
N HIS A 118 0.48 11.86 -0.80
CA HIS A 118 1.00 12.15 -2.12
C HIS A 118 0.96 10.88 -2.96
N PHE A 119 0.15 10.88 -4.03
CA PHE A 119 -0.02 9.70 -4.88
C PHE A 119 0.05 10.06 -6.36
N ALA A 120 0.32 9.04 -7.19
CA ALA A 120 0.23 9.16 -8.63
C ALA A 120 -0.88 8.28 -9.23
N ALA A 121 -1.37 8.61 -10.41
CA ALA A 121 -2.30 7.78 -11.17
C ALA A 121 -1.92 7.70 -12.65
N VAL A 122 -2.01 6.51 -13.23
CA VAL A 122 -1.66 6.26 -14.65
C VAL A 122 -2.40 5.03 -15.18
N GLY A 123 -2.99 5.13 -16.37
CA GLY A 123 -3.56 4.00 -17.12
C GLY A 123 -2.75 3.66 -18.36
N ASP A 124 -3.02 2.50 -18.96
CA ASP A 124 -2.72 2.24 -20.38
C ASP A 124 -1.21 2.32 -20.70
N PHE A 125 -0.38 1.95 -19.74
CA PHE A 125 1.07 2.02 -19.86
C PHE A 125 1.68 0.73 -20.40
N GLY A 126 0.98 -0.41 -20.31
CA GLY A 126 1.52 -1.78 -20.31
C GLY A 126 2.09 -2.30 -21.63
N THR A 127 2.80 -1.50 -22.42
CA THR A 127 3.29 -1.87 -23.77
C THR A 127 4.72 -2.42 -23.80
N GLY A 128 5.48 -2.26 -22.72
CA GLY A 128 6.93 -2.53 -22.68
C GLY A 128 7.79 -1.45 -23.38
N GLY A 129 7.15 -0.43 -23.95
CA GLY A 129 7.74 0.56 -24.84
C GLY A 129 8.60 1.62 -24.15
N SER A 130 9.23 2.49 -24.96
CA SER A 130 10.06 3.58 -24.46
C SER A 130 9.26 4.65 -23.70
N ASP A 131 8.04 4.94 -24.11
CA ASP A 131 7.25 6.01 -23.51
C ASP A 131 6.73 5.62 -22.13
N GLN A 132 6.29 4.37 -21.96
CA GLN A 132 6.04 3.77 -20.64
C GLN A 132 7.24 3.93 -19.70
N LYS A 133 8.46 3.60 -20.16
CA LYS A 133 9.67 3.69 -19.34
C LYS A 133 9.96 5.13 -18.92
N LYS A 134 9.72 6.10 -19.79
CA LYS A 134 9.86 7.53 -19.46
C LYS A 134 8.79 7.98 -18.44
N VAL A 135 7.55 7.53 -18.58
CA VAL A 135 6.47 7.81 -17.61
C VAL A 135 6.85 7.24 -16.24
N ALA A 136 7.27 5.97 -16.17
CA ALA A 136 7.70 5.33 -14.94
C ALA A 136 8.90 6.02 -14.28
N ALA A 137 9.89 6.46 -15.08
CA ALA A 137 11.04 7.22 -14.58
C ALA A 137 10.64 8.61 -14.05
N SER A 138 9.71 9.28 -14.73
CA SER A 138 9.17 10.58 -14.29
C SER A 138 8.37 10.44 -12.99
N MET A 139 7.53 9.39 -12.85
CA MET A 139 6.85 9.06 -11.60
C MET A 139 7.84 8.83 -10.46
N LEU A 140 8.89 8.02 -10.70
CA LEU A 140 9.91 7.75 -9.68
C LEU A 140 10.64 9.03 -9.25
N THR A 141 10.84 9.98 -10.16
CA THR A 141 11.46 11.29 -9.86
C THR A 141 10.56 12.17 -9.00
N ASN A 142 9.24 12.08 -9.19
CA ASN A 142 8.25 12.81 -8.40
C ASN A 142 8.06 12.20 -7.00
N LYS A 143 8.46 10.94 -6.78
CA LYS A 143 8.46 10.26 -5.47
C LYS A 143 7.08 10.19 -4.80
N PRO A 144 6.02 9.74 -5.49
CA PRO A 144 4.74 9.50 -4.84
C PRO A 144 4.86 8.39 -3.77
N GLU A 145 4.01 8.44 -2.76
CA GLU A 145 3.96 7.46 -1.67
C GLU A 145 3.33 6.14 -2.14
N LEU A 146 2.43 6.22 -3.12
CA LEU A 146 1.82 5.10 -3.84
C LEU A 146 1.45 5.54 -5.26
N PHE A 147 1.12 4.59 -6.14
CA PHE A 147 0.37 4.93 -7.35
C PHE A 147 -0.79 3.99 -7.60
N VAL A 148 -1.86 4.54 -8.18
CA VAL A 148 -3.00 3.78 -8.66
C VAL A 148 -2.86 3.53 -10.17
N ALA A 149 -2.96 2.27 -10.57
CA ALA A 149 -2.91 1.88 -11.98
C ALA A 149 -4.34 1.71 -12.52
N LEU A 150 -4.67 2.43 -13.59
CA LEU A 150 -6.04 2.63 -14.07
C LEU A 150 -6.46 1.59 -15.14
N GLY A 151 -5.87 0.40 -15.10
CA GLY A 151 -6.16 -0.70 -16.04
C GLY A 151 -5.26 -0.70 -17.27
N ASP A 152 -5.34 -1.82 -18.01
CA ASP A 152 -4.46 -2.15 -19.13
C ASP A 152 -2.98 -2.08 -18.74
N ASN A 153 -2.70 -2.84 -17.68
CA ASN A 153 -1.41 -2.93 -17.02
C ASN A 153 -0.42 -3.78 -17.85
N ALA A 154 -0.92 -4.68 -18.69
CA ALA A 154 -0.12 -5.55 -19.55
C ALA A 154 -0.83 -5.83 -20.90
N TYR A 155 -0.50 -5.04 -21.92
CA TYR A 155 -0.95 -5.26 -23.29
C TYR A 155 -0.26 -6.49 -23.91
N ALA A 156 -0.85 -7.12 -24.91
CA ALA A 156 -2.15 -6.83 -25.52
C ALA A 156 -3.25 -7.78 -25.04
N SER A 157 -2.95 -8.82 -24.28
CA SER A 157 -3.95 -9.80 -23.86
C SER A 157 -3.86 -10.16 -22.38
N GLY A 158 -3.05 -9.43 -21.60
CA GLY A 158 -2.88 -9.70 -20.17
C GLY A 158 -2.31 -11.09 -19.89
N THR A 159 -1.50 -11.64 -20.78
CA THR A 159 -0.87 -12.95 -20.56
C THR A 159 0.22 -12.86 -19.48
N GLU A 160 0.58 -13.99 -18.87
CA GLU A 160 1.71 -14.05 -17.93
C GLU A 160 3.00 -13.48 -18.52
N THR A 161 3.29 -13.79 -19.78
CA THR A 161 4.48 -13.26 -20.48
C THR A 161 4.40 -11.74 -20.59
N GLU A 162 3.25 -11.19 -20.95
CA GLU A 162 3.06 -9.74 -21.08
C GLU A 162 3.14 -9.03 -19.72
N PHE A 163 2.63 -9.62 -18.64
CA PHE A 163 2.87 -9.11 -17.28
C PHE A 163 4.37 -9.00 -17.00
N GLN A 164 5.13 -10.04 -17.33
CA GLN A 164 6.58 -10.02 -17.14
C GLN A 164 7.27 -8.96 -18.02
N THR A 165 7.02 -8.95 -19.32
CA THR A 165 7.77 -8.11 -20.28
C THR A 165 7.28 -6.67 -20.32
N ASN A 166 6.03 -6.42 -19.97
CA ASN A 166 5.36 -5.14 -20.21
C ASN A 166 4.89 -4.42 -18.93
N LEU A 167 4.83 -5.10 -17.78
CA LEU A 167 4.66 -4.44 -16.48
C LEU A 167 5.97 -4.50 -15.67
N PHE A 168 6.38 -5.71 -15.29
CA PHE A 168 7.42 -5.87 -14.28
C PHE A 168 8.80 -5.43 -14.76
N THR A 169 9.19 -5.82 -15.97
CA THR A 169 10.50 -5.46 -16.53
C THR A 169 10.66 -3.94 -16.76
N PRO A 170 9.75 -3.24 -17.46
CA PRO A 170 9.92 -1.81 -17.74
C PRO A 170 9.72 -0.91 -16.51
N MET A 171 8.98 -1.39 -15.49
CA MET A 171 8.67 -0.60 -14.30
C MET A 171 9.40 -1.07 -13.02
N ALA A 172 10.36 -2.00 -13.14
CA ALA A 172 11.07 -2.62 -12.00
C ALA A 172 11.59 -1.59 -10.97
N ALA A 173 12.22 -0.51 -11.45
CA ALA A 173 12.77 0.52 -10.57
C ALA A 173 11.70 1.28 -9.77
N LEU A 174 10.53 1.52 -10.37
CA LEU A 174 9.39 2.17 -9.73
C LEU A 174 8.70 1.20 -8.75
N LEU A 175 8.37 -0.01 -9.22
CA LEU A 175 7.65 -1.02 -8.45
C LEU A 175 8.41 -1.51 -7.20
N ALA A 176 9.75 -1.43 -7.22
CA ALA A 176 10.61 -1.74 -6.08
C ALA A 176 10.65 -0.64 -5.00
N GLN A 177 10.03 0.52 -5.23
CA GLN A 177 10.11 1.68 -4.32
C GLN A 177 8.74 2.30 -4.02
N VAL A 178 7.81 2.22 -4.96
CA VAL A 178 6.47 2.79 -4.86
C VAL A 178 5.44 1.66 -4.98
N PRO A 179 4.59 1.43 -3.97
CA PRO A 179 3.53 0.43 -4.05
C PRO A 179 2.49 0.79 -5.10
N MET A 180 2.08 -0.24 -5.85
CA MET A 180 1.06 -0.14 -6.89
C MET A 180 -0.27 -0.72 -6.39
N PHE A 181 -1.36 0.03 -6.59
CA PHE A 181 -2.73 -0.43 -6.42
C PHE A 181 -3.44 -0.39 -7.78
N ALA A 182 -3.68 -1.55 -8.39
CA ALA A 182 -4.19 -1.60 -9.76
C ALA A 182 -5.69 -1.94 -9.81
N THR A 183 -6.36 -1.48 -10.86
CA THR A 183 -7.62 -2.08 -11.36
C THR A 183 -7.31 -2.88 -12.64
N PRO A 184 -8.06 -3.94 -12.98
CA PRO A 184 -7.95 -4.56 -14.30
C PRO A 184 -8.61 -3.69 -15.38
N GLY A 185 -8.02 -3.66 -16.58
CA GLY A 185 -8.62 -3.13 -17.81
C GLY A 185 -9.18 -4.23 -18.71
N ASN A 186 -9.63 -3.88 -19.91
CA ASN A 186 -10.19 -4.88 -20.84
C ASN A 186 -9.10 -5.80 -21.42
N HIS A 187 -7.85 -5.34 -21.54
CA HIS A 187 -6.77 -6.18 -22.04
C HIS A 187 -6.40 -7.30 -21.09
N GLU A 188 -6.55 -7.09 -19.77
CA GLU A 188 -6.38 -8.17 -18.79
C GLU A 188 -7.43 -9.29 -18.95
N TYR A 189 -8.64 -8.96 -19.39
CA TYR A 189 -9.73 -9.93 -19.52
C TYR A 189 -9.61 -10.86 -20.73
N VAL A 190 -8.77 -10.54 -21.72
CA VAL A 190 -8.56 -11.37 -22.92
C VAL A 190 -8.03 -12.75 -22.55
N THR A 191 -7.10 -12.82 -21.59
CA THR A 191 -6.56 -14.10 -21.11
C THR A 191 -7.26 -14.55 -19.85
N ASN A 192 -8.06 -15.63 -19.99
CA ASN A 192 -8.65 -16.35 -18.87
C ASN A 192 -9.35 -15.44 -17.85
N GLU A 193 -10.09 -14.44 -18.34
CA GLU A 193 -10.86 -13.49 -17.50
C GLU A 193 -9.97 -12.82 -16.43
N ALA A 194 -8.80 -12.30 -16.81
CA ALA A 194 -7.82 -11.66 -15.93
C ALA A 194 -7.15 -12.58 -14.89
N GLN A 195 -7.09 -13.90 -15.11
CA GLN A 195 -6.37 -14.78 -14.18
C GLN A 195 -4.88 -14.41 -14.02
N PRO A 196 -4.11 -14.08 -15.08
CA PRO A 196 -2.72 -13.68 -14.89
C PRO A 196 -2.56 -12.41 -14.06
N TYR A 197 -3.53 -11.48 -14.10
CA TYR A 197 -3.55 -10.33 -13.19
C TYR A 197 -3.62 -10.78 -11.73
N LEU A 198 -4.54 -11.71 -11.41
CA LEU A 198 -4.71 -12.25 -10.06
C LEU A 198 -3.51 -13.11 -9.60
N ASP A 199 -2.85 -13.78 -10.53
CA ASP A 199 -1.68 -14.63 -10.22
C ASP A 199 -0.42 -13.80 -9.90
N ASN A 200 -0.38 -12.55 -10.37
CA ASN A 200 0.82 -11.70 -10.30
C ASN A 200 0.70 -10.52 -9.35
N LEU A 201 -0.50 -10.00 -9.10
CA LEU A 201 -0.72 -8.84 -8.23
C LEU A 201 -1.34 -9.26 -6.91
N TYR A 202 -0.88 -8.62 -5.84
CA TYR A 202 -1.38 -8.87 -4.49
C TYR A 202 -2.06 -7.60 -4.00
N LEU A 203 -3.37 -7.51 -4.18
CA LEU A 203 -4.16 -6.33 -3.88
C LEU A 203 -5.17 -6.62 -2.78
N PRO A 204 -5.72 -5.62 -2.08
CA PRO A 204 -6.72 -5.87 -1.07
C PRO A 204 -7.87 -6.75 -1.59
N THR A 205 -8.35 -7.65 -0.73
CA THR A 205 -9.36 -8.67 -1.05
C THR A 205 -10.58 -8.51 -0.15
N ASN A 206 -10.93 -7.26 0.18
CA ASN A 206 -11.96 -6.92 1.16
C ASN A 206 -13.40 -6.92 0.58
N ASN A 207 -13.59 -7.45 -0.62
CA ASN A 207 -14.91 -7.78 -1.17
C ASN A 207 -15.41 -9.16 -0.70
N ALA A 208 -16.66 -9.48 -1.05
CA ALA A 208 -17.32 -10.71 -0.62
C ALA A 208 -16.67 -11.98 -1.22
N GLU A 209 -16.10 -11.89 -2.41
CA GLU A 209 -15.45 -13.00 -3.10
C GLU A 209 -14.01 -13.24 -2.63
N GLY A 210 -13.44 -12.32 -1.83
CA GLY A 210 -12.04 -12.40 -1.42
C GLY A 210 -11.05 -12.24 -2.57
N SER A 211 -11.41 -11.49 -3.62
CA SER A 211 -10.61 -11.34 -4.85
C SER A 211 -9.93 -9.98 -4.98
N GLU A 212 -8.88 -9.86 -5.78
CA GLU A 212 -8.17 -8.61 -6.08
C GLU A 212 -8.85 -7.73 -7.15
N ARG A 213 -9.97 -8.17 -7.76
CA ARG A 213 -10.60 -7.48 -8.90
C ARG A 213 -11.11 -6.08 -8.56
N TYR A 214 -11.69 -5.92 -7.37
CA TYR A 214 -12.24 -4.65 -6.90
C TYR A 214 -12.16 -4.61 -5.38
N TYR A 215 -11.81 -3.46 -4.82
CA TYR A 215 -11.46 -3.37 -3.41
C TYR A 215 -11.39 -1.91 -2.98
N SER A 216 -11.14 -1.69 -1.69
CA SER A 216 -10.88 -0.36 -1.14
C SER A 216 -9.71 -0.38 -0.17
N PHE A 217 -9.12 0.79 0.08
CA PHE A 217 -8.09 0.97 1.08
C PHE A 217 -8.00 2.44 1.52
N ASP A 218 -7.45 2.66 2.71
CA ASP A 218 -7.15 4.00 3.21
C ASP A 218 -5.65 4.27 3.09
N TRP A 219 -5.30 5.50 2.74
CA TRP A 219 -3.96 6.03 2.87
C TRP A 219 -4.09 7.42 3.50
N GLY A 220 -3.68 7.58 4.75
CA GLY A 220 -3.90 8.83 5.49
C GLY A 220 -5.38 9.21 5.52
N HIS A 221 -5.70 10.45 5.20
CA HIS A 221 -7.08 10.96 5.15
C HIS A 221 -7.81 10.77 3.80
N VAL A 222 -7.27 9.92 2.91
CA VAL A 222 -7.89 9.58 1.62
C VAL A 222 -8.33 8.11 1.62
N HIS A 223 -9.59 7.90 1.26
CA HIS A 223 -10.16 6.58 0.98
C HIS A 223 -10.19 6.33 -0.53
N PHE A 224 -9.62 5.22 -0.96
CA PHE A 224 -9.54 4.81 -2.35
C PHE A 224 -10.46 3.61 -2.61
N VAL A 225 -11.17 3.63 -3.74
CA VAL A 225 -12.00 2.51 -4.19
C VAL A 225 -11.63 2.14 -5.62
N SER A 226 -11.17 0.90 -5.82
CA SER A 226 -10.94 0.29 -7.13
C SER A 226 -12.19 -0.45 -7.58
N ILE A 227 -12.66 -0.20 -8.80
CA ILE A 227 -13.82 -0.88 -9.40
C ILE A 227 -13.40 -1.65 -10.65
N ASP A 228 -13.75 -2.94 -10.73
CA ASP A 228 -13.60 -3.69 -11.97
C ASP A 228 -14.70 -3.31 -12.96
N SER A 229 -14.41 -2.29 -13.76
CA SER A 229 -15.38 -1.77 -14.75
C SER A 229 -15.81 -2.81 -15.81
N ASN A 230 -15.04 -3.89 -16.03
CA ASN A 230 -15.40 -4.97 -16.96
C ASN A 230 -16.73 -5.63 -16.62
N CYS A 231 -17.11 -5.63 -15.33
CA CYS A 231 -18.40 -6.14 -14.87
C CYS A 231 -19.58 -5.30 -15.40
N ALA A 232 -19.45 -3.98 -15.37
CA ALA A 232 -20.52 -3.06 -15.76
C ALA A 232 -20.59 -2.85 -17.27
N VAL A 233 -19.47 -2.93 -18.00
CA VAL A 233 -19.47 -2.86 -19.47
C VAL A 233 -19.78 -4.22 -20.12
N GLY A 234 -19.89 -5.29 -19.34
CA GLY A 234 -20.34 -6.61 -19.81
C GLY A 234 -19.24 -7.48 -20.44
N LEU A 235 -17.97 -7.19 -20.15
CA LEU A 235 -16.83 -8.00 -20.59
C LEU A 235 -16.51 -9.14 -19.64
N ALA A 236 -16.71 -8.94 -18.33
CA ALA A 236 -16.49 -9.99 -17.34
C ALA A 236 -17.65 -10.99 -17.34
N SER A 237 -17.33 -12.28 -17.29
CA SER A 237 -18.37 -13.29 -17.11
C SER A 237 -19.06 -13.18 -15.74
N ALA A 238 -20.34 -13.52 -15.67
CA ALA A 238 -21.13 -13.50 -14.42
C ALA A 238 -20.56 -14.42 -13.32
N SER A 239 -19.70 -15.37 -13.68
CA SER A 239 -19.01 -16.26 -12.74
C SER A 239 -17.84 -15.58 -12.01
N LYS A 240 -17.29 -14.51 -12.57
CA LYS A 240 -16.15 -13.76 -12.02
C LYS A 240 -16.57 -12.50 -11.30
N CYS A 241 -17.68 -11.91 -11.74
CA CYS A 241 -18.20 -10.70 -11.15
C CYS A 241 -19.68 -10.56 -11.47
N THR A 242 -20.46 -10.11 -10.49
CA THR A 242 -21.82 -9.64 -10.74
C THR A 242 -21.92 -8.16 -10.43
N LEU A 243 -22.56 -7.41 -11.33
CA LEU A 243 -22.79 -5.98 -11.14
C LEU A 243 -23.50 -5.69 -9.80
N ALA A 244 -24.45 -6.55 -9.41
CA ALA A 244 -25.16 -6.41 -8.16
C ALA A 244 -24.24 -6.54 -6.93
N ALA A 245 -23.36 -7.55 -6.89
CA ALA A 245 -22.42 -7.73 -5.79
C ALA A 245 -21.43 -6.57 -5.69
N GLN A 246 -20.85 -6.17 -6.82
CA GLN A 246 -19.88 -5.07 -6.84
C GLN A 246 -20.52 -3.72 -6.45
N LYS A 247 -21.75 -3.43 -6.90
CA LYS A 247 -22.48 -2.23 -6.44
C LYS A 247 -22.77 -2.28 -4.95
N ALA A 248 -23.19 -3.42 -4.42
CA ALA A 248 -23.45 -3.59 -3.00
C ALA A 248 -22.17 -3.39 -2.16
N PHE A 249 -21.02 -3.87 -2.67
CA PHE A 249 -19.72 -3.60 -2.07
C PHE A 249 -19.41 -2.09 -2.05
N VAL A 250 -19.45 -1.42 -3.20
CA VAL A 250 -19.14 0.02 -3.31
C VAL A 250 -20.06 0.86 -2.42
N GLU A 251 -21.36 0.57 -2.39
CA GLU A 251 -22.30 1.27 -1.51
C GLU A 251 -21.97 1.06 -0.03
N LYS A 252 -21.72 -0.18 0.38
CA LYS A 252 -21.39 -0.49 1.78
C LYS A 252 -20.08 0.16 2.21
N ASP A 253 -19.08 0.12 1.35
CA ASP A 253 -17.74 0.64 1.59
C ASP A 253 -17.74 2.18 1.72
N LEU A 254 -18.32 2.88 0.72
CA LEU A 254 -18.43 4.33 0.74
C LEU A 254 -19.31 4.85 1.90
N ALA A 255 -20.31 4.09 2.32
CA ALA A 255 -21.14 4.42 3.47
C ALA A 255 -20.40 4.24 4.82
N ALA A 256 -19.42 3.34 4.88
CA ALA A 256 -18.70 2.99 6.11
C ALA A 256 -17.48 3.88 6.37
N THR A 257 -16.86 4.43 5.32
CA THR A 257 -15.66 5.27 5.48
C THR A 257 -15.97 6.62 6.13
N THR A 258 -15.08 7.05 7.01
CA THR A 258 -15.10 8.40 7.61
C THR A 258 -14.01 9.30 7.05
N GLN A 259 -13.23 8.81 6.07
CA GLN A 259 -12.19 9.64 5.46
C GLN A 259 -12.83 10.83 4.73
N PRO A 260 -12.27 12.03 4.91
CA PRO A 260 -12.83 13.20 4.27
C PRO A 260 -12.69 13.12 2.75
N TRP A 261 -11.55 12.67 2.24
CA TRP A 261 -11.29 12.54 0.81
C TRP A 261 -11.63 11.15 0.29
N LYS A 262 -12.35 11.09 -0.82
CA LYS A 262 -12.75 9.85 -1.48
C LYS A 262 -12.37 9.90 -2.95
N VAL A 263 -11.50 8.98 -3.37
CA VAL A 263 -11.04 8.84 -4.75
C VAL A 263 -11.48 7.48 -5.28
N VAL A 264 -12.21 7.47 -6.39
CA VAL A 264 -12.59 6.23 -7.07
C VAL A 264 -11.77 6.08 -8.33
N PHE A 265 -11.29 4.87 -8.61
CA PHE A 265 -10.57 4.59 -9.85
C PHE A 265 -11.01 3.27 -10.49
N PHE A 266 -11.06 3.27 -11.82
CA PHE A 266 -11.43 2.12 -12.65
C PHE A 266 -10.96 2.35 -14.10
N HIS A 267 -11.12 1.36 -14.98
CA HIS A 267 -10.57 1.48 -16.33
C HIS A 267 -11.44 2.29 -17.30
N HIS A 268 -12.69 1.87 -17.52
CA HIS A 268 -13.57 2.40 -18.58
C HIS A 268 -14.24 3.75 -18.20
N PRO A 269 -13.96 4.88 -18.88
CA PRO A 269 -14.34 6.23 -18.44
C PRO A 269 -15.85 6.50 -18.47
N SER A 270 -16.41 7.05 -17.38
CA SER A 270 -17.82 7.51 -17.36
C SER A 270 -18.05 8.76 -18.22
N TRP A 271 -17.00 9.57 -18.40
CA TRP A 271 -16.96 10.78 -19.20
C TRP A 271 -15.66 10.78 -19.99
N SER A 272 -15.79 10.73 -21.31
CA SER A 272 -14.69 10.83 -22.27
C SER A 272 -15.25 11.27 -23.63
N SER A 273 -14.45 12.08 -24.33
CA SER A 273 -14.60 12.50 -25.73
C SER A 273 -13.54 11.91 -26.65
N GLY A 274 -12.70 11.00 -26.12
CA GLY A 274 -11.67 10.23 -26.83
C GLY A 274 -12.23 9.24 -27.85
N GLU A 275 -11.37 8.36 -28.36
CA GLU A 275 -11.70 7.40 -29.41
C GLU A 275 -12.82 6.42 -28.98
N HIS A 276 -12.74 5.89 -27.77
CA HIS A 276 -13.71 4.96 -27.19
C HIS A 276 -14.87 5.68 -26.50
N GLY A 277 -14.59 6.85 -25.92
CA GLY A 277 -15.61 7.76 -25.40
C GLY A 277 -16.31 7.27 -24.12
N SER A 278 -17.43 7.90 -23.80
CA SER A 278 -18.11 7.73 -22.51
C SER A 278 -18.81 6.37 -22.37
N GLN A 279 -18.53 5.69 -21.25
CA GLN A 279 -19.10 4.40 -20.88
C GLN A 279 -20.34 4.60 -20.00
N LEU A 280 -21.50 4.73 -20.66
CA LEU A 280 -22.76 5.12 -20.01
C LEU A 280 -23.25 4.10 -18.98
N THR A 281 -22.87 2.82 -19.09
CA THR A 281 -23.18 1.81 -18.09
C THR A 281 -22.47 2.11 -16.77
N MET A 282 -21.17 2.45 -16.81
CA MET A 282 -20.43 2.89 -15.62
C MET A 282 -21.09 4.13 -15.00
N ARG A 283 -21.37 5.13 -15.82
CA ARG A 283 -22.02 6.38 -15.37
C ARG A 283 -23.35 6.11 -14.65
N ARG A 284 -24.23 5.31 -15.24
CA ARG A 284 -25.57 5.04 -14.69
C ARG A 284 -25.56 4.13 -13.48
N GLN A 285 -24.62 3.17 -13.43
CA GLN A 285 -24.61 2.17 -12.37
C GLN A 285 -23.89 2.65 -11.11
N PHE A 286 -22.84 3.46 -11.25
CA PHE A 286 -22.01 3.90 -10.13
C PHE A 286 -22.06 5.40 -9.84
N GLY A 287 -22.35 6.25 -10.85
CA GLY A 287 -22.48 7.70 -10.66
C GLY A 287 -23.38 8.10 -9.48
N PRO A 288 -24.60 7.55 -9.35
CA PRO A 288 -25.48 7.85 -8.22
C PRO A 288 -24.90 7.47 -6.86
N LEU A 289 -24.06 6.43 -6.78
CA LEU A 289 -23.38 6.05 -5.53
C LEU A 289 -22.26 7.05 -5.20
N PHE A 290 -21.51 7.48 -6.22
CA PHE A 290 -20.44 8.46 -6.05
C PHE A 290 -20.99 9.78 -5.54
N GLU A 291 -22.10 10.25 -6.11
CA GLU A 291 -22.80 11.46 -5.70
C GLU A 291 -23.36 11.34 -4.28
N LYS A 292 -24.07 10.23 -3.99
CA LYS A 292 -24.70 9.98 -2.68
C LYS A 292 -23.69 10.00 -1.53
N TYR A 293 -22.49 9.45 -1.75
CA TYR A 293 -21.48 9.31 -0.70
C TYR A 293 -20.33 10.33 -0.79
N GLY A 294 -20.45 11.31 -1.69
CA GLY A 294 -19.53 12.43 -1.79
C GLY A 294 -18.12 12.02 -2.23
N VAL A 295 -18.02 11.25 -3.32
CA VAL A 295 -16.75 11.00 -4.01
C VAL A 295 -16.24 12.33 -4.58
N ASP A 296 -14.96 12.63 -4.34
CA ASP A 296 -14.37 13.92 -4.74
C ASP A 296 -13.72 13.86 -6.12
N LEU A 297 -13.23 12.70 -6.54
CA LEU A 297 -12.45 12.53 -7.77
C LEU A 297 -12.64 11.13 -8.33
N VAL A 298 -12.87 11.05 -9.65
CA VAL A 298 -12.94 9.78 -10.38
C VAL A 298 -11.83 9.73 -11.44
N LEU A 299 -11.01 8.69 -11.40
CA LEU A 299 -9.83 8.51 -12.25
C LEU A 299 -9.98 7.27 -13.13
N THR A 300 -9.76 7.43 -14.44
CA THR A 300 -9.93 6.37 -15.44
C THR A 300 -8.85 6.35 -16.50
N GLY A 301 -8.73 5.23 -17.23
CA GLY A 301 -7.81 5.06 -18.37
C GLY A 301 -8.58 4.81 -19.66
N HIS A 302 -8.21 3.75 -20.39
CA HIS A 302 -8.85 3.18 -21.59
C HIS A 302 -8.71 4.01 -22.86
N ASP A 303 -9.12 5.27 -22.81
CA ASP A 303 -8.82 6.22 -23.87
C ASP A 303 -7.36 6.68 -23.72
N HIS A 304 -6.53 6.44 -24.74
CA HIS A 304 -5.10 6.78 -24.69
C HIS A 304 -4.87 8.27 -24.95
N ASP A 305 -5.41 9.08 -24.06
CA ASP A 305 -5.31 10.52 -24.05
C ASP A 305 -5.35 11.02 -22.59
N TYR A 306 -5.32 12.33 -22.44
CA TYR A 306 -5.69 13.00 -21.21
C TYR A 306 -6.96 13.81 -21.42
N GLU A 307 -7.92 13.69 -20.50
CA GLU A 307 -9.09 14.55 -20.48
C GLU A 307 -9.56 14.81 -19.05
N ARG A 308 -9.98 16.05 -18.77
CA ARG A 308 -10.62 16.40 -17.51
C ARG A 308 -11.96 17.08 -17.75
N SER A 309 -13.00 16.54 -17.14
CA SER A 309 -14.32 17.15 -17.13
C SER A 309 -14.40 18.34 -16.16
N LYS A 310 -15.39 19.19 -16.36
CA LYS A 310 -15.95 20.03 -15.29
C LYS A 310 -16.54 19.13 -14.20
N PRO A 311 -16.84 19.65 -13.00
CA PRO A 311 -17.63 18.91 -12.03
C PRO A 311 -18.97 18.48 -12.66
N MET A 312 -19.27 17.19 -12.63
CA MET A 312 -20.48 16.60 -13.22
C MET A 312 -21.43 16.15 -12.11
N LEU A 313 -22.74 16.24 -12.36
CA LEU A 313 -23.81 15.73 -11.52
C LEU A 313 -24.88 15.09 -12.41
N GLY A 314 -25.15 13.80 -12.21
CA GLY A 314 -25.98 13.01 -13.10
C GLY A 314 -25.41 12.96 -14.53
N ASP A 315 -26.22 13.41 -15.49
CA ASP A 315 -25.85 13.47 -16.92
C ASP A 315 -25.49 14.89 -17.39
N ALA A 316 -25.19 15.82 -16.47
CA ALA A 316 -24.91 17.22 -16.80
C ALA A 316 -23.72 17.81 -16.02
N GLU A 317 -23.25 18.98 -16.48
CA GLU A 317 -22.36 19.83 -15.69
C GLU A 317 -23.08 20.27 -14.41
N ALA A 318 -22.43 20.17 -13.26
CA ALA A 318 -23.00 20.62 -12.00
C ALA A 318 -23.23 22.14 -12.03
N GLY A 319 -24.39 22.56 -11.53
CA GLY A 319 -24.75 23.97 -11.38
C GLY A 319 -23.89 24.67 -10.32
N LYS A 320 -23.95 26.01 -10.32
CA LYS A 320 -23.12 26.88 -9.45
C LYS A 320 -23.17 26.55 -7.95
N ASN A 321 -24.29 25.99 -7.47
CA ASN A 321 -24.52 25.68 -6.06
C ASN A 321 -24.62 24.16 -5.81
N GLU A 322 -24.21 23.35 -6.77
CA GLU A 322 -24.22 21.90 -6.69
C GLU A 322 -22.80 21.38 -6.51
N THR A 323 -22.65 20.32 -5.72
CA THR A 323 -21.38 19.61 -5.61
C THR A 323 -21.31 18.56 -6.71
N GLY A 324 -20.54 18.85 -7.76
CA GLY A 324 -20.25 17.90 -8.82
C GLY A 324 -18.91 17.19 -8.63
N ILE A 325 -18.71 16.14 -9.40
CA ILE A 325 -17.49 15.31 -9.37
C ILE A 325 -16.70 15.53 -10.66
N PRO A 326 -15.42 15.95 -10.62
CA PRO A 326 -14.55 15.90 -11.78
C PRO A 326 -14.17 14.46 -12.12
N TYR A 327 -14.26 14.13 -13.41
CA TYR A 327 -13.84 12.85 -13.99
C TYR A 327 -12.63 13.08 -14.87
N LEU A 328 -11.61 12.24 -14.72
CA LEU A 328 -10.38 12.32 -15.49
C LEU A 328 -10.11 11.02 -16.26
N VAL A 329 -9.77 11.17 -17.54
CA VAL A 329 -9.05 10.16 -18.33
C VAL A 329 -7.56 10.46 -18.20
N VAL A 330 -6.78 9.47 -17.77
CA VAL A 330 -5.32 9.52 -17.61
C VAL A 330 -4.70 8.29 -18.29
N GLY A 331 -5.09 8.03 -19.54
CA GLY A 331 -4.64 6.88 -20.34
C GLY A 331 -3.41 7.16 -21.21
N GLY A 332 -2.76 8.31 -21.04
CA GLY A 332 -1.51 8.64 -21.71
C GLY A 332 -0.26 7.91 -21.16
N GLY A 333 -0.40 6.75 -20.50
CA GLY A 333 0.69 6.13 -19.73
C GLY A 333 1.78 5.44 -20.55
N GLY A 334 1.55 5.15 -21.83
CA GLY A 334 2.58 4.61 -22.71
C GLY A 334 2.10 3.85 -23.94
N ALA A 335 0.83 3.48 -24.02
CA ALA A 335 0.22 3.01 -25.26
C ALA A 335 0.04 4.15 -26.27
N THR A 336 0.01 3.82 -27.56
CA THR A 336 -0.08 4.81 -28.64
C THR A 336 -1.25 5.76 -28.43
N LEU A 337 -0.95 7.06 -28.34
CA LEU A 337 -1.97 8.11 -28.13
C LEU A 337 -2.98 8.15 -29.27
N ARG A 338 -4.23 8.46 -28.94
CA ARG A 338 -5.37 8.46 -29.89
C ARG A 338 -5.91 9.86 -30.08
N THR A 339 -6.15 10.23 -31.33
CA THR A 339 -6.56 11.59 -31.66
C THR A 339 -8.05 11.83 -31.37
N PHE A 340 -8.37 13.03 -30.90
CA PHE A 340 -9.77 13.43 -30.72
C PHE A 340 -10.44 13.67 -32.10
N ALA A 341 -11.27 12.72 -32.52
CA ALA A 341 -12.03 12.82 -33.78
C ALA A 341 -13.24 13.77 -33.72
N THR A 342 -13.63 14.22 -32.52
CA THR A 342 -14.86 15.00 -32.28
C THR A 342 -14.57 16.41 -31.80
N SER A 343 -15.53 17.33 -32.01
CA SER A 343 -15.47 18.68 -31.43
C SER A 343 -15.48 18.61 -29.90
N ARG A 344 -14.74 19.49 -29.23
CA ARG A 344 -14.64 19.51 -27.76
C ARG A 344 -16.01 19.73 -27.12
N PRO A 345 -16.51 18.77 -26.32
CA PRO A 345 -17.77 18.96 -25.58
C PRO A 345 -17.66 20.11 -24.56
N SER A 346 -18.79 20.74 -24.22
CA SER A 346 -18.81 21.86 -23.27
C SER A 346 -18.32 21.50 -21.87
N TRP A 347 -18.51 20.23 -21.48
CA TRP A 347 -18.12 19.70 -20.18
C TRP A 347 -16.62 19.42 -20.08
N SER A 348 -15.90 19.33 -21.20
CA SER A 348 -14.45 19.08 -21.23
C SER A 348 -13.69 20.37 -20.96
N VAL A 349 -12.97 20.43 -19.83
CA VAL A 349 -12.15 21.60 -19.46
C VAL A 349 -10.90 21.64 -20.32
N ILE A 350 -10.23 20.49 -20.40
CA ILE A 350 -8.99 20.27 -21.14
C ILE A 350 -8.96 18.84 -21.64
N ARG A 351 -8.37 18.66 -22.82
CA ARG A 351 -8.08 17.37 -23.41
C ARG A 351 -6.81 17.45 -24.26
N ASP A 352 -6.00 16.39 -24.27
CA ASP A 352 -4.71 16.32 -24.95
C ASP A 352 -4.42 14.90 -25.42
N ASP A 353 -4.09 14.77 -26.70
CA ASP A 353 -3.78 13.51 -27.39
C ASP A 353 -2.31 13.48 -27.87
N ALA A 354 -1.45 14.32 -27.29
CA ALA A 354 -0.08 14.55 -27.77
C ALA A 354 1.00 14.24 -26.73
N ALA A 355 0.66 14.25 -25.43
CA ALA A 355 1.60 14.06 -24.35
C ALA A 355 1.36 12.77 -23.57
N HIS A 356 2.42 11.99 -23.41
CA HIS A 356 2.47 10.95 -22.38
C HIS A 356 2.76 11.54 -21.00
N GLY A 357 2.12 10.99 -19.97
CA GLY A 357 2.25 11.47 -18.61
C GLY A 357 1.49 10.65 -17.59
N PHE A 358 1.44 11.17 -16.37
CA PHE A 358 0.69 10.61 -15.24
C PHE A 358 0.12 11.76 -14.40
N LEU A 359 -0.91 11.46 -13.62
CA LEU A 359 -1.47 12.42 -12.67
C LEU A 359 -0.68 12.36 -11.36
N ASP A 360 -0.11 13.47 -10.92
CA ASP A 360 0.54 13.66 -9.63
C ASP A 360 -0.43 14.40 -8.70
N VAL A 361 -0.70 13.86 -7.51
CA VAL A 361 -1.75 14.38 -6.61
C VAL A 361 -1.24 14.52 -5.18
N ASP A 362 -1.20 15.77 -4.71
CA ASP A 362 -0.95 16.13 -3.32
C ASP A 362 -2.26 16.43 -2.61
N VAL A 363 -2.58 15.66 -1.56
CA VAL A 363 -3.70 15.91 -0.67
C VAL A 363 -3.15 16.37 0.68
N VAL A 364 -3.35 17.64 1.02
CA VAL A 364 -2.86 18.24 2.26
C VAL A 364 -4.00 19.01 2.91
N GLU A 365 -4.32 18.65 4.15
CA GLU A 365 -5.46 19.19 4.87
C GLU A 365 -6.74 19.15 4.00
N GLY A 366 -7.38 20.29 3.81
CA GLY A 366 -8.57 20.47 3.01
C GLY A 366 -8.31 20.73 1.53
N ASN A 367 -7.11 20.48 0.99
CA ASN A 367 -6.81 20.70 -0.43
C ASN A 367 -6.29 19.43 -1.11
N LEU A 368 -6.91 19.04 -2.22
CA LEU A 368 -6.40 18.05 -3.16
C LEU A 368 -5.94 18.80 -4.41
N THR A 369 -4.64 18.85 -4.65
CA THR A 369 -4.04 19.48 -5.84
C THR A 369 -3.53 18.39 -6.77
N ALA A 370 -4.06 18.37 -7.98
CA ALA A 370 -3.69 17.42 -9.01
C ALA A 370 -2.99 18.13 -10.17
N LYS A 371 -1.98 17.46 -10.75
CA LYS A 371 -1.20 17.93 -11.89
C LYS A 371 -1.01 16.79 -12.87
N LEU A 372 -1.30 17.00 -14.14
CA LEU A 372 -0.81 16.06 -15.15
C LEU A 372 0.65 16.38 -15.45
N VAL A 373 1.56 15.49 -15.07
CA VAL A 373 3.01 15.62 -15.28
C VAL A 373 3.41 14.81 -16.51
N LYS A 374 4.04 15.48 -17.47
CA LYS A 374 4.56 14.86 -18.69
C LYS A 374 5.86 14.11 -18.44
N THR A 375 6.28 13.32 -19.43
CA THR A 375 7.58 12.61 -19.41
C THR A 375 8.81 13.52 -19.31
N ASP A 376 8.70 14.79 -19.69
CA ASP A 376 9.76 15.81 -19.56
C ASP A 376 9.75 16.55 -18.20
N GLY A 377 8.84 16.17 -17.29
CA GLY A 377 8.63 16.82 -16.00
C GLY A 377 7.78 18.09 -16.05
N GLY A 378 7.38 18.55 -17.24
CA GLY A 378 6.49 19.69 -17.40
C GLY A 378 5.05 19.36 -17.01
N THR A 379 4.33 20.33 -16.46
CA THR A 379 2.91 20.18 -16.14
C THR A 379 2.05 20.58 -17.34
N LEU A 380 1.15 19.69 -17.77
CA LEU A 380 0.18 19.95 -18.83
C LEU A 380 -1.08 20.64 -18.30
N ASP A 381 -1.56 20.17 -17.15
CA ASP A 381 -2.75 20.68 -16.49
C ASP A 381 -2.60 20.67 -14.98
N SER A 382 -3.31 21.56 -14.28
CA SER A 382 -3.39 21.56 -12.82
C SER A 382 -4.72 22.11 -12.32
N PHE A 383 -5.24 21.51 -11.27
CA PHE A 383 -6.42 21.99 -10.55
C PHE A 383 -6.34 21.62 -9.06
N THR A 384 -7.12 22.34 -8.26
CA THR A 384 -7.26 22.08 -6.82
C THR A 384 -8.73 21.94 -6.46
N LEU A 385 -9.06 20.89 -5.72
CA LEU A 385 -10.32 20.76 -4.99
C LEU A 385 -10.09 21.17 -3.55
N SER A 386 -11.01 21.95 -2.99
CA SER A 386 -10.90 22.45 -1.62
C SER A 386 -12.16 22.13 -0.82
N LYS A 387 -11.98 21.70 0.43
CA LYS A 387 -13.05 21.55 1.42
C LYS A 387 -12.58 21.93 2.81
N THR A 388 -13.51 22.41 3.62
CA THR A 388 -13.25 22.64 5.04
C THR A 388 -13.33 21.32 5.78
N LEU A 389 -12.20 20.87 6.33
CA LEU A 389 -12.19 19.71 7.22
C LEU A 389 -12.55 20.13 8.65
N PRO A 390 -13.20 19.25 9.44
CA PRO A 390 -13.33 19.47 10.88
C PRO A 390 -11.96 19.75 11.53
N ALA A 391 -11.90 20.39 12.69
CA ALA A 391 -10.63 20.46 13.42
C ALA A 391 -10.16 19.03 13.77
N GLN A 392 -8.87 18.71 13.60
CA GLN A 392 -8.36 17.47 14.20
C GLN A 392 -8.43 17.60 15.71
N PRO A 393 -8.75 16.52 16.44
CA PRO A 393 -8.43 16.47 17.86
C PRO A 393 -6.95 16.85 18.00
N GLN A 394 -6.64 17.87 18.81
CA GLN A 394 -5.24 18.23 19.05
C GLN A 394 -4.51 16.99 19.53
N GLN A 395 -3.47 16.56 18.81
CA GLN A 395 -2.58 15.54 19.37
C GLN A 395 -1.97 16.11 20.65
N PRO A 396 -1.83 15.30 21.72
CA PRO A 396 -1.17 15.73 22.94
C PRO A 396 0.23 16.25 22.61
N GLN A 397 0.48 17.55 22.82
CA GLN A 397 1.83 18.08 22.69
C GLN A 397 2.61 17.79 23.97
N GLY A 398 3.67 16.99 23.85
CA GLY A 398 4.59 16.69 24.95
C GLY A 398 4.88 15.21 25.11
N THR A 399 5.62 14.87 26.15
CA THR A 399 5.95 13.50 26.56
C THR A 399 5.51 13.26 28.00
N LEU A 400 5.11 12.03 28.30
CA LEU A 400 4.87 11.56 29.65
C LEU A 400 5.72 10.31 29.85
N ASN A 401 6.70 10.39 30.74
CA ASN A 401 7.56 9.26 31.08
C ASN A 401 7.13 8.68 32.43
N VAL A 402 6.99 7.36 32.51
CA VAL A 402 6.71 6.64 33.76
C VAL A 402 7.94 5.85 34.16
N ALA A 403 8.35 5.97 35.41
CA ALA A 403 9.38 5.14 36.03
C ALA A 403 8.79 4.38 37.22
N VAL A 404 9.21 3.13 37.39
CA VAL A 404 8.82 2.25 38.49
C VAL A 404 10.09 1.69 39.13
N ASN A 405 10.21 1.75 40.46
CA ASN A 405 11.41 1.30 41.17
C ASN A 405 11.46 -0.22 41.40
N THR A 406 10.30 -0.86 41.56
CA THR A 406 10.15 -2.30 41.80
C THR A 406 9.03 -2.87 40.93
N ALA A 407 9.32 -3.12 39.65
CA ALA A 407 8.34 -3.65 38.69
C ALA A 407 7.92 -5.11 38.95
N SER A 408 8.53 -5.79 39.92
CA SER A 408 8.12 -7.13 40.32
C SER A 408 8.44 -7.46 41.78
N GLY A 409 7.69 -8.43 42.35
CA GLY A 409 7.88 -8.93 43.71
C GLY A 409 6.78 -9.92 44.12
N ALA A 410 6.79 -10.39 45.38
CA ALA A 410 5.77 -11.30 45.89
C ALA A 410 4.65 -10.54 46.61
N ALA A 411 3.41 -11.05 46.55
CA ALA A 411 2.25 -10.44 47.17
C ALA A 411 2.28 -10.51 48.71
N PRO A 412 1.98 -9.42 49.46
CA PRO A 412 1.68 -8.07 48.96
C PRO A 412 2.95 -7.34 48.50
N HIS A 413 2.92 -6.80 47.28
CA HIS A 413 4.07 -6.11 46.69
C HIS A 413 3.84 -4.61 46.64
N THR A 414 4.78 -3.83 47.16
CA THR A 414 4.73 -2.35 47.10
C THR A 414 5.62 -1.84 45.97
N ALA A 415 5.05 -1.03 45.09
CA ALA A 415 5.76 -0.36 44.00
C ALA A 415 5.60 1.16 44.11
N SER A 416 6.68 1.89 43.82
CA SER A 416 6.66 3.35 43.71
C SER A 416 6.74 3.77 42.25
N PHE A 417 5.92 4.75 41.89
CA PHE A 417 5.78 5.23 40.53
C PHE A 417 6.07 6.72 40.44
N THR A 418 6.82 7.10 39.43
CA THR A 418 7.11 8.49 39.07
C THR A 418 6.57 8.77 37.67
N ALA A 419 5.85 9.86 37.50
CA ALA A 419 5.46 10.39 36.21
C ALA A 419 6.10 11.75 35.95
N THR A 420 6.77 11.88 34.81
CA THR A 420 7.38 13.13 34.36
C THR A 420 6.71 13.56 33.06
N ALA A 421 5.81 14.55 33.16
CA ALA A 421 5.20 15.18 32.00
C ALA A 421 6.07 16.36 31.52
N SER A 422 6.23 16.51 30.20
CA SER A 422 6.89 17.70 29.62
C SER A 422 5.99 18.95 29.64
N GLN A 423 4.70 18.77 29.91
CA GLN A 423 3.72 19.87 30.00
C GLN A 423 3.79 20.51 31.40
N SER A 424 4.06 21.82 31.46
CA SER A 424 4.09 22.55 32.73
C SER A 424 2.69 22.63 33.35
N GLY A 425 2.59 22.39 34.66
CA GLY A 425 1.31 22.43 35.39
C GLY A 425 0.41 21.22 35.17
N ALA A 426 0.91 20.12 34.62
CA ALA A 426 0.12 18.91 34.40
C ALA A 426 -0.29 18.23 35.72
N THR A 427 -1.57 17.88 35.83
CA THR A 427 -2.08 16.99 36.87
C THR A 427 -1.96 15.55 36.40
N VAL A 428 -1.33 14.69 37.21
CA VAL A 428 -1.16 13.27 36.88
C VAL A 428 -2.13 12.42 37.69
N THR A 429 -2.85 11.54 37.00
CA THR A 429 -3.68 10.49 37.60
C THR A 429 -3.14 9.11 37.22
N TRP A 430 -3.33 8.12 38.08
CA TRP A 430 -2.88 6.75 37.92
C TRP A 430 -4.05 5.78 37.99
N ASP A 431 -4.03 4.77 37.13
CA ASP A 431 -4.83 3.55 37.22
C ASP A 431 -3.84 2.38 37.35
N PHE A 432 -3.92 1.63 38.44
CA PHE A 432 -2.97 0.54 38.71
C PHE A 432 -3.36 -0.78 38.05
N GLY A 433 -4.51 -0.87 37.39
CA GLY A 433 -4.97 -2.10 36.72
C GLY A 433 -5.56 -3.15 37.65
N ASP A 434 -5.67 -2.87 38.95
CA ASP A 434 -6.35 -3.69 39.97
C ASP A 434 -7.63 -3.02 40.50
N GLY A 435 -8.05 -1.91 39.87
CA GLY A 435 -9.21 -1.09 40.26
C GLY A 435 -8.86 0.07 41.20
N ALA A 436 -7.63 0.14 41.74
CA ALA A 436 -7.18 1.29 42.51
C ALA A 436 -6.69 2.42 41.59
N THR A 437 -6.83 3.65 42.09
CA THR A 437 -6.36 4.87 41.42
C THR A 437 -5.63 5.77 42.40
N ALA A 438 -4.77 6.66 41.88
CA ALA A 438 -4.10 7.68 42.68
C ALA A 438 -3.86 8.96 41.87
N GLU A 439 -3.51 10.04 42.56
CA GLU A 439 -3.16 11.32 41.93
C GLU A 439 -1.82 11.83 42.44
N GLY A 440 -1.08 12.50 41.56
CA GLY A 440 0.22 13.12 41.86
C GLY A 440 1.36 12.59 40.98
N PRO A 441 2.46 13.35 40.85
CA PRO A 441 3.60 12.98 40.01
C PRO A 441 4.45 11.83 40.61
N GLN A 442 4.24 11.52 41.89
CA GLN A 442 4.93 10.47 42.64
C GLN A 442 3.89 9.77 43.52
N VAL A 443 3.69 8.46 43.34
CA VAL A 443 2.73 7.67 44.11
C VAL A 443 3.32 6.32 44.52
N GLN A 444 2.78 5.73 45.58
CA GLN A 444 3.06 4.34 45.95
C GLN A 444 1.76 3.54 45.94
N HIS A 445 1.84 2.29 45.50
CA HIS A 445 0.70 1.39 45.49
C HIS A 445 1.09 -0.01 45.95
N VAL A 446 0.15 -0.69 46.60
CA VAL A 446 0.32 -2.06 47.13
C VAL A 446 -0.58 -3.01 46.34
N PHE A 447 0.05 -3.92 45.61
CA PHE A 447 -0.63 -5.01 44.91
C PHE A 447 -0.80 -6.20 45.86
N ALA A 448 -2.03 -6.41 46.32
CA ALA A 448 -2.34 -7.41 47.35
C ALA A 448 -2.32 -8.86 46.85
N GLN A 449 -2.48 -9.07 45.55
CA GLN A 449 -2.62 -10.40 44.94
C GLN A 449 -1.54 -10.64 43.88
N ALA A 450 -1.27 -11.92 43.62
CA ALA A 450 -0.44 -12.31 42.50
C ALA A 450 -1.16 -12.00 41.17
N GLY A 451 -0.45 -11.47 40.19
CA GLY A 451 -1.00 -11.04 38.92
C GLY A 451 -0.04 -10.17 38.11
N THR A 452 -0.41 -9.89 36.87
CA THR A 452 0.29 -8.92 36.02
C THR A 452 -0.63 -7.73 35.82
N TYR A 453 -0.16 -6.55 36.19
CA TYR A 453 -0.95 -5.32 36.22
C TYR A 453 -0.39 -4.30 35.23
N THR A 454 -1.22 -3.82 34.32
CA THR A 454 -0.88 -2.69 33.45
C THR A 454 -1.22 -1.40 34.18
N VAL A 455 -0.20 -0.67 34.61
CA VAL A 455 -0.33 0.61 35.29
C VAL A 455 -0.31 1.73 34.25
N THR A 456 -1.31 2.59 34.28
CA THR A 456 -1.49 3.70 33.34
C THR A 456 -1.38 5.03 34.08
N ALA A 457 -0.45 5.88 33.65
CA ALA A 457 -0.39 7.29 34.04
C ALA A 457 -1.05 8.16 32.97
N LYS A 458 -1.83 9.15 33.40
CA LYS A 458 -2.43 10.15 32.52
C LYS A 458 -2.09 11.55 33.06
N ALA A 459 -1.46 12.38 32.24
CA ALA A 459 -1.15 13.77 32.55
C ALA A 459 -2.11 14.69 31.80
N SER A 460 -2.75 15.63 32.50
CA SER A 460 -3.75 16.54 31.93
C SER A 460 -3.40 18.00 32.22
N VAL A 461 -3.54 18.86 31.20
CA VAL A 461 -3.43 20.33 31.31
C VAL A 461 -4.69 20.94 30.69
N GLN A 462 -5.24 21.98 31.32
CA GLN A 462 -6.42 22.66 30.80
C GLN A 462 -6.17 23.20 29.39
N GLY A 463 -7.04 22.84 28.44
CA GLY A 463 -6.93 23.28 27.05
C GLY A 463 -5.91 22.51 26.19
N ALA A 464 -5.31 21.43 26.72
CA ALA A 464 -4.47 20.51 25.95
C ALA A 464 -5.04 19.08 26.02
N ALA A 465 -4.80 18.29 24.97
CA ALA A 465 -5.12 16.87 25.02
C ALA A 465 -4.20 16.16 26.05
N PRO A 466 -4.75 15.19 26.82
CA PRO A 466 -4.00 14.52 27.87
C PRO A 466 -2.93 13.58 27.29
N LEU A 467 -1.79 13.48 27.96
CA LEU A 467 -0.75 12.51 27.68
C LEU A 467 -1.02 11.22 28.46
N THR A 468 -0.72 10.07 27.88
CA THR A 468 -0.86 8.75 28.53
C THR A 468 0.42 7.95 28.37
N ALA A 469 0.83 7.24 29.42
CA ALA A 469 1.96 6.31 29.40
C ALA A 469 1.65 5.10 30.28
N THR A 470 2.17 3.93 29.92
CA THR A 470 1.93 2.69 30.65
C THR A 470 3.22 2.01 31.11
N THR A 471 3.13 1.25 32.18
CA THR A 471 4.17 0.32 32.66
C THR A 471 3.51 -0.96 33.17
N VAL A 472 4.29 -2.01 33.41
CA VAL A 472 3.78 -3.31 33.87
C VAL A 472 4.40 -3.67 35.21
N VAL A 473 3.58 -4.13 36.15
CA VAL A 473 4.03 -4.71 37.42
C VAL A 473 3.62 -6.18 37.50
N THR A 474 4.57 -7.05 37.84
CA THR A 474 4.34 -8.51 37.97
C THR A 474 4.49 -8.95 39.41
N VAL A 475 3.42 -9.49 39.99
CA VAL A 475 3.36 -9.94 41.38
C VAL A 475 3.22 -11.45 41.43
N THR A 476 4.10 -12.12 42.16
CA THR A 476 4.05 -13.58 42.37
C THR A 476 3.34 -13.93 43.68
N SER A 477 2.83 -15.17 43.80
CA SER A 477 2.32 -15.65 45.08
C SER A 477 3.45 -15.76 46.09
N ASN A 478 3.19 -15.38 47.35
CA ASN A 478 4.09 -15.71 48.45
C ASN A 478 4.06 -17.23 48.61
N GLY A 479 5.12 -17.90 48.17
CA GLY A 479 5.30 -19.33 48.41
C GLY A 479 5.46 -19.55 49.91
N THR A 480 4.37 -19.88 50.60
CA THR A 480 4.48 -20.56 51.88
C THR A 480 5.05 -21.94 51.58
N THR A 481 6.33 -22.12 51.87
CA THR A 481 6.88 -23.46 52.09
C THR A 481 6.08 -24.08 53.23
N ASP A 482 5.23 -25.03 52.90
CA ASP A 482 4.63 -25.95 53.86
C ASP A 482 5.78 -26.73 54.53
N PRO A 483 6.00 -26.61 55.85
CA PRO A 483 7.02 -27.39 56.53
C PRO A 483 6.51 -28.82 56.70
N GLY A 484 6.81 -29.65 55.70
CA GLY A 484 7.00 -31.10 55.80
C GLY A 484 5.91 -31.89 56.53
N THR A 485 5.00 -32.48 55.76
CA THR A 485 4.44 -33.79 56.15
C THR A 485 5.52 -34.86 55.93
N ASP A 486 6.12 -35.26 57.04
CA ASP A 486 6.95 -36.44 57.26
C ASP A 486 6.43 -37.71 56.54
N PRO A 487 7.27 -38.45 55.78
CA PRO A 487 6.95 -39.80 55.36
C PRO A 487 7.23 -40.76 56.52
N GLY A 488 6.24 -40.89 57.42
CA GLY A 488 6.28 -41.87 58.50
C GLY A 488 6.39 -43.30 57.98
N THR A 489 7.54 -43.91 58.24
CA THR A 489 7.83 -45.34 58.12
C THR A 489 7.19 -46.15 59.26
N GLY A 490 6.69 -47.34 58.95
CA GLY A 490 6.39 -48.44 59.89
C GLY A 490 4.96 -48.95 59.77
N GLU A 491 4.62 -50.23 59.74
CA GLU A 491 5.32 -51.52 59.73
C GLU A 491 4.20 -52.57 59.45
N ASP A 492 4.56 -53.70 58.84
CA ASP A 492 3.69 -54.88 58.62
C ASP A 492 3.37 -55.59 59.95
N PRO A 493 2.30 -56.39 60.07
CA PRO A 493 2.22 -57.70 59.38
C PRO A 493 0.91 -58.07 58.70
#